data_AF-G9KWI3-F1
#
_entry.id   AF-G9KWI3-F1
#
_cell.length_a   1.000
_cell.length_b   1.000
_cell.length_c   1.000
_cell.angle_alpha   90.00
_cell.angle_beta   90.00
_cell.angle_gamma   90.00
#
_symmetry.space_group_name_H-M   'P 1'
#
loop_
_entity.id
_entity.type
_entity.pdbx_description
1 polymer ?
#
loop_
_entity_poly.entity_id
_entity_poly.type
_entity_poly.pdbx_seq_one_letter_code
_entity_poly.pdbx_strand_id
1 'polypeptide(L)'
;ETNEVQGFLFRKLKERYSDLRDNLTTFQKYLIESSKEMTPLKVWELQDLSFQAASQIMSTPVYDAIKLMKDISQNFPIKARSLTRIAVNQLMRDEIQENQKGLHERFEIQPGDACLFINGLRVDLNAYDPFSLLDMLKLEGKMMNGLRNLGIIKEDVSNFLKLNSHVLDHTYALDIRHSSIVWINDLENDDLYVTWPASCQELLK
;
A
#
# COMPACT_ATOMS: atom_id res chain seq x y z
N GLU A 1 29.33 5.40 3.70
CA GLU A 1 29.07 4.01 3.27
C GLU A 1 29.57 3.05 4.34
N THR A 2 28.63 2.45 5.06
CA THR A 2 28.87 1.53 6.17
C THR A 2 29.19 0.14 5.60
N ASN A 3 30.39 -0.38 5.88
CA ASN A 3 30.76 -1.79 5.63
C ASN A 3 30.04 -2.69 6.64
N GLU A 4 28.71 -2.72 6.54
CA GLU A 4 27.85 -3.60 7.32
C GLU A 4 27.63 -4.89 6.54
N VAL A 5 28.03 -6.02 7.12
CA VAL A 5 27.82 -7.35 6.52
C VAL A 5 27.10 -8.21 7.54
N GLN A 6 25.88 -8.67 7.20
CA GLN A 6 25.07 -9.57 8.05
C GLN A 6 24.80 -9.04 9.48
N GLY A 7 24.65 -7.72 9.64
CA GLY A 7 24.43 -7.03 10.92
C GLY A 7 25.70 -6.67 11.70
N PHE A 8 26.89 -6.96 11.15
CA PHE A 8 28.17 -6.60 11.76
C PHE A 8 28.76 -5.34 11.13
N LEU A 9 29.10 -4.36 11.96
CA LEU A 9 29.81 -3.15 11.55
C LEU A 9 31.33 -3.40 11.52
N PHE A 10 31.81 -3.98 10.41
CA PHE A 10 33.23 -4.36 10.26
C PHE A 10 34.19 -3.19 10.37
N ARG A 11 33.75 -1.97 10.03
CA ARG A 11 34.55 -0.76 10.23
C ARG A 11 34.87 -0.51 11.71
N LYS A 12 33.84 -0.51 12.57
CA LYS A 12 34.00 -0.33 14.02
C LYS A 12 34.75 -1.49 14.68
N LEU A 13 34.56 -2.72 14.20
CA LEU A 13 35.24 -3.91 14.73
C LEU A 13 36.74 -3.88 14.43
N LYS A 14 37.14 -3.49 13.21
CA LYS A 14 38.55 -3.34 12.82
C LYS A 14 39.25 -2.19 13.53
N GLU A 15 38.51 -1.14 13.92
CA GLU A 15 39.02 -0.03 14.72
C GLU A 15 39.22 -0.40 16.19
N ARG A 16 38.33 -1.21 16.80
CA ARG A 16 38.45 -1.64 18.21
C ARG A 16 39.44 -2.78 18.45
N TYR A 17 39.59 -3.67 17.47
CA TYR A 17 40.44 -4.86 17.59
C TYR A 17 41.46 -4.89 16.46
N SER A 18 42.50 -4.05 16.58
CA SER A 18 43.58 -3.92 15.60
C SER A 18 44.33 -5.22 15.37
N ASP A 19 44.45 -6.05 16.40
CA ASP A 19 45.29 -7.25 16.41
C ASP A 19 44.62 -8.42 15.68
N LEU A 20 43.30 -8.35 15.51
CA LEU A 20 42.45 -9.36 14.86
C LEU A 20 42.04 -8.96 13.45
N ARG A 21 42.69 -7.96 12.85
CA ARG A 21 42.28 -7.35 11.59
C ARG A 21 42.27 -8.34 10.42
N ASP A 22 43.23 -9.26 10.39
CA ASP A 22 43.30 -10.31 9.37
C ASP A 22 42.18 -11.36 9.58
N ASN A 23 41.98 -11.81 10.81
CA ASN A 23 40.89 -12.74 11.17
C ASN A 23 39.51 -12.13 10.88
N LEU A 24 39.30 -10.85 11.18
CA LEU A 24 38.07 -10.11 10.86
C LEU A 24 37.87 -9.99 9.35
N THR A 25 38.95 -9.90 8.56
CA THR A 25 38.85 -9.84 7.11
C THR A 25 38.55 -11.22 6.50
N THR A 26 39.12 -12.29 7.05
CA THR A 26 38.78 -13.68 6.69
C THR A 26 37.33 -14.00 7.06
N PHE A 27 36.89 -13.60 8.26
CA PHE A 27 35.50 -13.76 8.70
C PHE A 27 34.52 -12.94 7.84
N GLN A 28 34.90 -11.72 7.46
CA GLN A 28 34.13 -10.89 6.53
C GLN A 28 33.96 -11.61 5.17
N LYS A 29 35.04 -12.19 4.62
CA LYS A 29 34.97 -12.97 3.37
C LYS A 29 34.08 -14.20 3.52
N TYR A 30 34.22 -14.95 4.62
CA TYR A 30 33.38 -16.11 4.92
C TYR A 30 31.89 -15.73 5.02
N LEU A 31 31.56 -14.62 5.66
CA LEU A 31 30.17 -14.13 5.73
C LEU A 31 29.62 -13.73 4.36
N ILE A 32 30.46 -13.17 3.49
CA ILE A 32 30.05 -12.83 2.12
C ILE A 32 29.83 -14.10 1.29
N GLU A 33 30.72 -15.08 1.39
CA GLU A 33 30.60 -16.36 0.68
C GLU A 33 29.40 -17.18 1.16
N SER A 34 29.22 -17.32 2.49
CA SER A 34 28.06 -18.00 3.07
C SER A 34 26.74 -17.26 2.81
N SER A 35 26.75 -15.94 2.63
CA SER A 35 25.53 -15.20 2.24
C SER A 35 25.06 -15.50 0.81
N LYS A 36 25.95 -16.02 -0.05
CA LYS A 36 25.57 -16.44 -1.41
C LYS A 36 24.90 -17.80 -1.40
N GLU A 37 25.15 -18.63 -0.39
CA GLU A 37 24.42 -19.87 -0.18
C GLU A 37 23.01 -19.53 0.32
N MET A 38 22.04 -19.58 -0.59
CA MET A 38 20.61 -19.45 -0.28
C MET A 38 20.15 -20.62 0.58
N THR A 39 20.40 -20.54 1.89
CA THR A 39 19.81 -21.44 2.87
C THR A 39 18.33 -21.07 3.06
N PRO A 40 17.41 -22.04 3.01
CA PRO A 40 15.98 -21.75 3.11
C PRO A 40 15.64 -21.20 4.50
N LEU A 41 14.87 -20.13 4.52
CA LEU A 41 14.33 -19.56 5.75
C LEU A 41 13.26 -20.47 6.35
N LYS A 42 13.16 -20.49 7.67
CA LYS A 42 12.13 -21.28 8.36
C LYS A 42 10.81 -20.50 8.37
N VAL A 43 9.68 -21.22 8.32
CA VAL A 43 8.34 -20.61 8.16
C VAL A 43 8.03 -19.55 9.22
N TRP A 44 8.46 -19.75 10.47
CA TRP A 44 8.26 -18.76 11.54
C TRP A 44 9.13 -17.50 11.40
N GLU A 45 10.31 -17.60 10.77
CA GLU A 45 11.17 -16.44 10.51
C GLU A 45 10.54 -15.50 9.46
N LEU A 46 9.61 -16.02 8.64
CA LEU A 46 8.90 -15.22 7.64
C LEU A 46 7.78 -14.36 8.24
N GLN A 47 7.18 -14.77 9.37
CA GLN A 47 6.07 -14.05 9.99
C GLN A 47 6.47 -12.66 10.49
N ASP A 48 7.68 -12.54 11.03
CA ASP A 48 8.20 -11.29 11.60
C ASP A 48 9.01 -10.44 10.61
N LEU A 49 9.24 -10.95 9.40
CA LEU A 49 10.18 -10.36 8.46
C LEU A 49 9.76 -8.95 8.00
N SER A 50 8.46 -8.70 7.86
CA SER A 50 7.91 -7.38 7.52
C SER A 50 8.16 -6.36 8.64
N PHE A 51 7.96 -6.76 9.90
CA PHE A 51 8.24 -5.92 11.07
C PHE A 51 9.74 -5.64 11.22
N GLN A 52 10.59 -6.62 10.94
CA GLN A 52 12.05 -6.47 10.97
C GLN A 52 12.55 -5.51 9.88
N ALA A 53 12.02 -5.63 8.66
CA ALA A 53 12.31 -4.70 7.57
C ALA A 53 11.88 -3.27 7.93
N ALA A 54 10.66 -3.09 8.44
CA ALA A 54 10.15 -1.79 8.88
C ALA A 54 11.02 -1.19 9.99
N SER A 55 11.39 -1.99 10.99
CA SER A 55 12.26 -1.56 12.09
C SER A 55 13.64 -1.11 11.59
N GLN A 56 14.22 -1.81 10.61
CA GLN A 56 15.50 -1.40 10.03
C GLN A 56 15.39 -0.06 9.31
N ILE A 57 14.35 0.11 8.49
CA ILE A 57 14.11 1.34 7.72
C ILE A 57 13.90 2.52 8.67
N MET A 58 13.08 2.34 9.72
CA MET A 58 12.80 3.38 10.70
C MET A 58 13.98 3.74 11.61
N SER A 59 14.90 2.79 11.84
CA SER A 59 16.13 3.05 12.61
C SER A 59 17.21 3.81 11.83
N THR A 60 17.03 3.92 10.50
CA THR A 60 17.98 4.58 9.59
C THR A 60 17.67 6.09 9.52
N PRO A 61 18.67 6.97 9.32
CA PRO A 61 18.42 8.40 9.11
C PRO A 61 17.45 8.66 7.96
N VAL A 62 16.62 9.70 8.09
CA VAL A 62 15.52 10.03 7.15
C VAL A 62 15.98 10.09 5.69
N TYR A 63 17.15 10.67 5.43
CA TYR A 63 17.71 10.80 4.07
C TYR A 63 18.08 9.46 3.42
N ASP A 64 18.43 8.46 4.24
CA ASP A 64 18.85 7.13 3.77
C ASP A 64 17.71 6.11 3.83
N ALA A 65 16.62 6.38 4.55
CA ALA A 65 15.51 5.44 4.78
C ALA A 65 14.86 4.97 3.47
N ILE A 66 14.57 5.89 2.52
CA ILE A 66 13.99 5.54 1.22
C ILE A 66 14.99 4.76 0.36
N LYS A 67 16.28 5.12 0.42
CA LYS A 67 17.35 4.42 -0.30
C LYS A 67 17.49 2.99 0.20
N LEU A 68 17.43 2.79 1.52
CA LEU A 68 17.47 1.49 2.15
C LEU A 68 16.21 0.68 1.81
N MET A 69 15.02 1.29 1.87
CA MET A 69 13.77 0.65 1.46
C MET A 69 13.85 0.13 0.03
N LYS A 70 14.33 0.96 -0.92
CA LYS A 70 14.57 0.55 -2.30
C LYS A 70 15.53 -0.63 -2.40
N ASP A 71 16.65 -0.58 -1.69
CA ASP A 71 17.66 -1.64 -1.70
C ASP A 71 17.12 -2.96 -1.11
N ILE A 72 16.31 -2.89 -0.04
CA ILE A 72 15.62 -4.05 0.53
C ILE A 72 14.62 -4.63 -0.48
N SER A 73 13.78 -3.80 -1.10
CA SER A 73 12.77 -4.26 -2.06
C SER A 73 13.39 -4.88 -3.33
N GLN A 74 14.47 -4.31 -3.85
CA GLN A 74 15.12 -4.81 -5.08
C GLN A 74 15.99 -6.06 -4.83
N ASN A 75 16.58 -6.18 -3.65
CA ASN A 75 17.50 -7.27 -3.31
C ASN A 75 16.94 -8.19 -2.19
N PHE A 76 15.62 -8.30 -2.09
CA PHE A 76 14.94 -8.92 -0.96
C PHE A 76 15.39 -10.37 -0.68
N PRO A 77 15.45 -11.29 -1.66
CA PRO A 77 15.84 -12.68 -1.39
C PRO A 77 17.24 -12.81 -0.78
N ILE A 78 18.16 -11.91 -1.15
CA ILE A 78 19.54 -11.89 -0.63
C ILE A 78 19.58 -11.27 0.78
N LYS A 79 18.74 -10.26 1.04
CA LYS A 79 18.73 -9.52 2.30
C LYS A 79 17.86 -10.16 3.38
N ALA A 80 16.90 -11.01 3.02
CA ALA A 80 15.95 -11.59 3.95
C ALA A 80 16.62 -12.25 5.17
N ARG A 81 17.75 -12.95 4.98
CA ARG A 81 18.49 -13.57 6.10
C ARG A 81 19.12 -12.57 7.06
N SER A 82 19.55 -11.41 6.56
CA SER A 82 20.09 -10.36 7.43
C SER A 82 18.99 -9.68 8.25
N LEU A 83 17.78 -9.59 7.70
CA LEU A 83 16.61 -9.01 8.36
C LEU A 83 16.13 -9.85 9.54
N THR A 84 16.23 -11.18 9.48
CA THR A 84 15.77 -12.07 10.57
C THR A 84 16.48 -11.85 11.90
N ARG A 85 17.65 -11.21 11.88
CA ARG A 85 18.47 -10.92 13.07
C ARG A 85 18.13 -9.59 13.74
N ILE A 86 17.28 -8.79 13.10
CA ILE A 86 16.95 -7.45 13.58
C ILE A 86 15.92 -7.59 14.71
N ALA A 87 16.23 -6.98 15.85
CA ALA A 87 15.31 -6.93 16.98
C ALA A 87 14.20 -5.92 16.68
N VAL A 88 12.95 -6.35 16.84
CA VAL A 88 11.77 -5.49 16.67
C VAL A 88 11.33 -4.98 18.04
N ASN A 89 11.16 -3.67 18.17
CA ASN A 89 10.61 -3.06 19.39
C ASN A 89 9.11 -3.39 19.51
N GLN A 90 8.64 -3.72 20.72
CA GLN A 90 7.24 -4.01 20.98
C GLN A 90 6.33 -2.82 20.64
N LEU A 91 6.75 -1.60 21.00
CA LEU A 91 5.98 -0.38 20.70
C LEU A 91 5.70 -0.21 19.20
N MET A 92 6.66 -0.58 18.36
CA MET A 92 6.50 -0.52 16.90
C MET A 92 5.52 -1.58 16.39
N ARG A 93 5.50 -2.78 16.99
CA ARG A 93 4.52 -3.80 16.62
C ARG A 93 3.10 -3.34 16.93
N ASP A 94 2.90 -2.79 18.11
CA ASP A 94 1.60 -2.32 18.56
C ASP A 94 1.12 -1.15 17.67
N GLU A 95 2.01 -0.21 17.32
CA GLU A 95 1.70 0.90 16.41
C GLU A 95 1.33 0.41 14.99
N ILE A 96 2.06 -0.55 14.45
CA ILE A 96 1.76 -1.12 13.12
C ILE A 96 0.40 -1.83 13.13
N GLN A 97 0.09 -2.60 14.18
CA GLN A 97 -1.19 -3.28 14.30
C GLN A 97 -2.38 -2.31 14.40
N GLU A 98 -2.24 -1.24 15.18
CA GLU A 98 -3.28 -0.22 15.30
C GLU A 98 -3.51 0.51 13.97
N ASN A 99 -2.42 0.84 13.26
CA ASN A 99 -2.50 1.43 11.92
C ASN A 99 -3.17 0.49 10.92
N GLN A 100 -2.85 -0.81 10.95
CA GLN A 100 -3.50 -1.81 10.08
C GLN A 100 -5.00 -1.89 10.33
N LYS A 101 -5.43 -1.86 11.60
CA LYS A 101 -6.85 -1.85 11.96
C LYS A 101 -7.55 -0.58 11.45
N GLY A 102 -6.96 0.59 11.69
CA GLY A 102 -7.54 1.87 11.24
C GLY A 102 -7.60 2.00 9.71
N LEU A 103 -6.60 1.47 9.00
CA LEU A 103 -6.58 1.45 7.54
C LEU A 103 -7.60 0.48 6.96
N HIS A 104 -7.78 -0.68 7.58
CA HIS A 104 -8.79 -1.66 7.18
C HIS A 104 -10.20 -1.11 7.33
N GLU A 105 -10.52 -0.52 8.49
CA GLU A 105 -11.86 0.03 8.78
C GLU A 105 -12.23 1.22 7.87
N ARG A 106 -11.26 2.05 7.47
CA ARG A 106 -11.53 3.31 6.74
C ARG A 106 -11.36 3.21 5.22
N PHE A 107 -10.42 2.38 4.77
CA PHE A 107 -9.99 2.34 3.38
C PHE A 107 -10.01 0.92 2.80
N GLU A 108 -10.46 -0.08 3.56
CA GLU A 108 -10.51 -1.49 3.16
C GLU A 108 -9.12 -2.05 2.77
N ILE A 109 -8.04 -1.44 3.28
CA ILE A 109 -6.67 -1.85 2.99
C ILE A 109 -6.31 -3.03 3.90
N GLN A 110 -5.97 -4.17 3.32
CA GLN A 110 -5.53 -5.35 4.07
C GLN A 110 -4.01 -5.38 4.24
N PRO A 111 -3.48 -6.08 5.26
CA PRO A 111 -2.05 -6.31 5.40
C PRO A 111 -1.48 -7.01 4.15
N GLY A 112 -0.56 -6.34 3.46
CA GLY A 112 0.04 -6.83 2.21
C GLY A 112 -0.44 -6.09 0.97
N ASP A 113 -1.53 -5.32 1.07
CA ASP A 113 -1.99 -4.47 -0.03
C ASP A 113 -1.10 -3.24 -0.18
N ALA A 114 -0.81 -2.88 -1.42
CA ALA A 114 -0.13 -1.63 -1.76
C ALA A 114 -1.15 -0.66 -2.37
N CYS A 115 -1.38 0.46 -1.70
CA CYS A 115 -2.24 1.54 -2.20
C CYS A 115 -1.43 2.84 -2.29
N LEU A 116 -1.54 3.53 -3.42
CA LEU A 116 -0.96 4.85 -3.62
C LEU A 116 -2.09 5.88 -3.71
N PHE A 117 -1.97 6.96 -2.94
CA PHE A 117 -2.90 8.08 -2.99
C PHE A 117 -2.16 9.34 -3.44
N ILE A 118 -2.71 10.06 -4.41
CA ILE A 118 -2.20 11.36 -4.86
C ILE A 118 -3.32 12.37 -4.67
N ASN A 119 -3.11 13.36 -3.80
CA ASN A 119 -4.12 14.38 -3.45
C ASN A 119 -5.48 13.82 -3.00
N GLY A 120 -5.52 12.59 -2.44
CA GLY A 120 -6.75 11.90 -2.04
C GLY A 120 -7.31 10.94 -3.09
N LEU A 121 -6.82 10.98 -4.34
CA LEU A 121 -7.21 10.05 -5.39
C LEU A 121 -6.43 8.74 -5.24
N ARG A 122 -7.15 7.61 -5.20
CA ARG A 122 -6.56 6.27 -5.22
C ARG A 122 -6.03 5.97 -6.62
N VAL A 123 -4.75 5.60 -6.70
CA VAL A 123 -4.09 5.19 -7.94
C VAL A 123 -4.00 3.67 -7.96
N ASP A 124 -4.50 3.07 -9.03
CA ASP A 124 -4.36 1.63 -9.24
C ASP A 124 -2.96 1.31 -9.79
N LEU A 125 -2.13 0.68 -8.96
CA LEU A 125 -0.76 0.35 -9.31
C LEU A 125 -0.66 -0.71 -10.43
N ASN A 126 -1.73 -1.47 -10.70
CA ASN A 126 -1.73 -2.50 -11.74
C ASN A 126 -2.09 -1.94 -13.12
N ALA A 127 -2.89 -0.87 -13.17
CA ALA A 127 -3.39 -0.29 -14.40
C ALA A 127 -2.54 0.89 -14.90
N TYR A 128 -1.87 1.62 -14.00
CA TYR A 128 -1.16 2.84 -14.34
C TYR A 128 0.31 2.59 -14.70
N ASP A 129 0.66 2.92 -15.95
CA ASP A 129 2.02 3.02 -16.43
C ASP A 129 2.71 4.32 -15.93
N PRO A 130 4.05 4.38 -15.77
CA PRO A 130 4.74 5.60 -15.35
C PRO A 130 4.44 6.84 -16.20
N PHE A 131 4.15 6.69 -17.49
CA PHE A 131 3.75 7.81 -18.34
C PHE A 131 2.33 8.30 -17.99
N SER A 132 1.39 7.38 -17.74
CA SER A 132 0.04 7.72 -17.27
C SER A 132 0.08 8.43 -15.91
N LEU A 133 0.98 8.01 -15.02
CA LEU A 133 1.20 8.68 -13.73
C LEU A 133 1.70 10.11 -13.92
N LEU A 134 2.65 10.33 -14.84
CA LEU A 134 3.14 11.66 -15.17
C LEU A 134 2.04 12.57 -15.72
N ASP A 135 1.19 12.03 -16.59
CA ASP A 135 0.09 12.80 -17.17
C ASP A 135 -0.98 13.14 -16.13
N MET A 136 -1.28 12.23 -15.19
CA MET A 136 -2.11 12.53 -14.04
C MET A 136 -1.49 13.64 -13.17
N LEU A 137 -0.20 13.58 -12.85
CA LEU A 137 0.49 14.64 -12.10
C LEU A 137 0.44 16.00 -12.81
N LYS A 138 0.55 16.02 -14.15
CA LYS A 138 0.40 17.26 -14.93
C LYS A 138 -1.02 17.81 -14.86
N LEU A 139 -2.04 16.95 -14.93
CA LEU A 139 -3.44 17.36 -14.82
C LEU A 139 -3.73 17.93 -13.42
N GLU A 140 -3.30 17.23 -12.38
CA GLU A 140 -3.37 17.69 -10.99
C GLU A 140 -2.67 19.04 -10.81
N GLY A 141 -1.45 19.19 -11.33
CA GLY A 141 -0.71 20.45 -11.29
C GLY A 141 -1.44 21.60 -11.98
N LYS A 142 -2.08 21.35 -13.13
CA LYS A 142 -2.91 22.35 -13.83
C LYS A 142 -4.15 22.72 -13.00
N MET A 143 -4.82 21.75 -12.39
CA MET A 143 -5.99 21.99 -11.54
C MET A 143 -5.62 22.84 -10.31
N MET A 144 -4.52 22.50 -9.64
CA MET A 144 -4.00 23.27 -8.50
C MET A 144 -3.62 24.70 -8.89
N ASN A 145 -3.01 24.88 -10.06
CA ASN A 145 -2.72 26.23 -10.56
C ASN A 145 -4.00 27.00 -10.93
N GLY A 146 -5.02 26.32 -11.46
CA GLY A 146 -6.34 26.88 -11.69
C GLY A 146 -7.02 27.39 -10.41
N LEU A 147 -7.03 26.58 -9.36
CA LEU A 147 -7.55 26.98 -8.04
C LEU A 147 -6.77 28.17 -7.46
N ARG A 148 -5.45 28.17 -7.63
CA ARG A 148 -4.60 29.30 -7.20
C ARG A 148 -4.93 30.58 -7.96
N ASN A 149 -5.18 30.51 -9.27
CA ASN A 149 -5.60 31.67 -10.07
C ASN A 149 -6.95 32.22 -9.65
N LEU A 150 -7.83 31.38 -9.08
CA LEU A 150 -9.11 31.78 -8.49
C LEU A 150 -8.97 32.37 -7.08
N GLY A 151 -7.74 32.50 -6.56
CA GLY A 151 -7.47 33.06 -5.23
C GLY A 151 -7.58 32.06 -4.08
N ILE A 152 -7.73 30.76 -4.35
CA ILE A 152 -7.77 29.72 -3.32
C ILE A 152 -6.33 29.41 -2.87
N ILE A 153 -6.04 29.68 -1.61
CA ILE A 153 -4.69 29.55 -1.02
C ILE A 153 -4.53 28.15 -0.39
N LYS A 154 -3.29 27.71 -0.20
CA LYS A 154 -2.89 26.34 0.18
C LYS A 154 -3.70 25.71 1.33
N GLU A 155 -4.05 26.46 2.37
CA GLU A 155 -4.83 25.91 3.49
C GLU A 155 -6.24 25.47 3.06
N ASP A 156 -6.90 26.29 2.23
CA ASP A 156 -8.24 25.98 1.71
C ASP A 156 -8.20 24.85 0.69
N VAL A 157 -7.14 24.76 -0.13
CA VAL A 157 -6.96 23.68 -1.11
C VAL A 157 -7.01 22.30 -0.44
N SER A 158 -6.37 22.14 0.73
CA SER A 158 -6.41 20.87 1.46
C SER A 158 -7.83 20.52 1.92
N ASN A 159 -8.61 21.52 2.34
CA ASN A 159 -10.00 21.31 2.73
C ASN A 159 -10.88 20.97 1.52
N PHE A 160 -10.67 21.62 0.38
CA PHE A 160 -11.36 21.31 -0.87
C PHE A 160 -11.06 19.89 -1.36
N LEU A 161 -9.80 19.45 -1.31
CA LEU A 161 -9.42 18.09 -1.72
C LEU A 161 -9.98 17.01 -0.78
N LYS A 162 -10.25 17.35 0.48
CA LYS A 162 -10.91 16.45 1.45
C LYS A 162 -12.43 16.38 1.28
N LEU A 163 -13.03 17.26 0.48
CA LEU A 163 -14.46 17.17 0.19
C LEU A 163 -14.69 15.92 -0.63
N ASN A 164 -15.15 14.87 0.03
CA ASN A 164 -15.74 13.72 -0.65
C ASN A 164 -16.99 14.19 -1.37
N SER A 165 -16.82 14.60 -2.63
CA SER A 165 -17.89 14.46 -3.61
C SER A 165 -18.13 12.96 -3.70
N HIS A 166 -19.03 12.43 -2.86
CA HIS A 166 -19.66 11.16 -3.17
C HIS A 166 -20.12 11.31 -4.61
N VAL A 167 -19.51 10.56 -5.53
CA VAL A 167 -20.09 10.34 -6.84
C VAL A 167 -21.36 9.63 -6.49
N LEU A 168 -22.43 10.41 -6.32
CA LEU A 168 -23.72 9.86 -6.03
C LEU A 168 -24.03 9.08 -7.29
N ASP A 169 -23.88 7.77 -7.19
CA ASP A 169 -24.40 6.80 -8.14
C ASP A 169 -25.92 6.81 -7.99
N HIS A 170 -26.50 8.00 -8.15
CA HIS A 170 -27.92 8.20 -8.22
C HIS A 170 -28.33 7.53 -9.52
N THR A 171 -28.80 6.31 -9.38
CA THR A 171 -29.74 5.74 -10.32
C THR A 171 -30.95 6.68 -10.32
N TYR A 172 -30.96 7.63 -11.25
CA TYR A 172 -32.08 8.55 -11.39
C TYR A 172 -33.30 7.76 -11.86
N ALA A 173 -34.34 7.71 -11.03
CA ALA A 173 -35.63 7.20 -11.45
C ALA A 173 -36.31 8.26 -12.32
N LEU A 174 -36.59 7.91 -13.58
CA LEU A 174 -37.35 8.75 -14.49
C LEU A 174 -38.82 8.31 -14.44
N ASP A 175 -39.75 9.24 -14.24
CA ASP A 175 -41.17 8.93 -14.28
C ASP A 175 -41.61 8.72 -15.73
N ILE A 176 -41.74 7.44 -16.10
CA ILE A 176 -42.16 7.02 -17.43
C ILE A 176 -43.67 6.87 -17.57
N ARG A 177 -44.49 7.23 -16.56
CA ARG A 177 -45.94 7.03 -16.64
C ARG A 177 -46.58 8.08 -17.53
N HIS A 178 -47.01 7.68 -18.73
CA HIS A 178 -47.69 8.57 -19.66
C HIS A 178 -48.81 7.84 -20.40
N SER A 179 -49.92 8.54 -20.66
CA SER A 179 -51.10 7.99 -21.37
C SER A 179 -50.83 7.64 -22.84
N SER A 180 -49.69 8.07 -23.38
CA SER A 180 -49.26 7.77 -24.75
C SER A 180 -48.50 6.45 -24.86
N ILE A 181 -48.22 5.78 -23.74
CA ILE A 181 -47.51 4.49 -23.74
C ILE A 181 -48.53 3.37 -23.89
N VAL A 182 -48.32 2.55 -24.90
CA VAL A 182 -49.07 1.32 -25.11
C VAL A 182 -48.28 0.18 -24.51
N TRP A 183 -48.79 -0.39 -23.42
CA TRP A 183 -48.20 -1.54 -22.75
C TRP A 183 -48.57 -2.81 -23.50
N ILE A 184 -47.56 -3.63 -23.81
CA ILE A 184 -47.78 -4.93 -24.46
C ILE A 184 -48.04 -6.02 -23.42
N ASN A 185 -47.47 -5.90 -22.23
CA ASN A 185 -47.59 -6.88 -21.16
C ASN A 185 -48.35 -6.29 -19.98
N ASP A 186 -49.29 -7.07 -19.43
CA ASP A 186 -49.94 -6.82 -18.15
C ASP A 186 -49.70 -8.04 -17.24
N LEU A 187 -48.72 -7.89 -16.34
CA LEU A 187 -48.29 -8.99 -15.46
C LEU A 187 -49.35 -9.43 -14.44
N GLU A 188 -50.39 -8.62 -14.22
CA GLU A 188 -51.46 -8.93 -13.27
C GLU A 188 -52.65 -9.61 -13.94
N ASN A 189 -52.94 -9.27 -15.20
CA ASN A 189 -54.17 -9.68 -15.89
C ASN A 189 -53.97 -10.65 -17.07
N ASP A 190 -52.78 -10.77 -17.65
CA ASP A 190 -52.57 -11.66 -18.79
C ASP A 190 -52.55 -13.15 -18.37
N ASP A 191 -53.29 -13.99 -19.10
CA ASP A 191 -53.43 -15.44 -18.84
C ASP A 191 -52.07 -16.18 -18.74
N LEU A 192 -51.05 -15.66 -19.44
CA LEU A 192 -49.70 -16.22 -19.47
C LEU A 192 -49.00 -16.16 -18.10
N TYR A 193 -49.34 -15.18 -17.25
CA TYR A 193 -48.68 -14.94 -15.96
C TYR A 193 -49.49 -15.40 -14.75
N VAL A 194 -50.68 -15.98 -14.94
CA VAL A 194 -51.56 -16.44 -13.85
C VAL A 194 -50.89 -17.44 -12.90
N THR A 195 -49.90 -18.20 -13.39
CA THR A 195 -49.14 -19.14 -12.57
C THR A 195 -48.12 -18.48 -11.64
N TRP A 196 -47.85 -17.18 -11.80
CA TRP A 196 -46.88 -16.46 -11.01
C TRP A 196 -47.47 -16.05 -9.65
N PRO A 197 -46.67 -16.13 -8.57
CA PRO A 197 -47.12 -15.71 -7.26
C PRO A 197 -47.28 -14.19 -7.19
N ALA A 198 -48.44 -13.71 -6.72
CA ALA A 198 -48.70 -12.28 -6.55
C ALA A 198 -47.97 -11.63 -5.34
N SER A 199 -47.27 -12.43 -4.53
CA SER A 199 -46.59 -11.92 -3.33
C SER A 199 -45.22 -11.36 -3.66
N CYS A 200 -44.99 -10.08 -3.31
CA CYS A 200 -43.67 -9.46 -3.43
C CYS A 200 -42.59 -10.15 -2.59
N GLN A 201 -42.94 -10.99 -1.62
CA GLN A 201 -41.98 -11.73 -0.80
C GLN A 201 -41.18 -12.75 -1.60
N GLU A 202 -41.69 -13.22 -2.74
CA GLU A 202 -40.95 -14.14 -3.63
C GLU A 202 -39.78 -13.46 -4.33
N LEU A 203 -39.78 -12.11 -4.45
CA LEU A 203 -38.63 -11.35 -4.98
C LEU A 203 -37.48 -11.23 -3.97
N LEU A 204 -37.73 -11.50 -2.69
CA LEU A 204 -36.79 -11.33 -1.59
C LEU A 204 -36.19 -12.67 -1.10
N LYS A 205 -36.58 -13.80 -1.70
CA LYS A 205 -35.97 -15.11 -1.48
C LYS A 205 -34.76 -15.31 -2.37
#